data_AF-A0AAJ1FFL9-F1
#
_entry.id   AF-A0AAJ1FFL9-F1
#
_cell.length_a   1.000
_cell.length_b   1.000
_cell.length_c   1.000
_cell.angle_alpha   90.00
_cell.angle_beta   90.00
_cell.angle_gamma   90.00
#
_symmetry.space_group_name_H-M   'P 1'
#
loop_
_entity.id
_entity.type
_entity.pdbx_description
1 polymer ?
#
loop_
_entity_poly.entity_id
_entity_poly.type
_entity_poly.pdbx_seq_one_letter_code
_entity_poly.pdbx_strand_id
1 'polypeptide(L)'
;MEPAFTLGILYGCGCGFRTAQYFEQLAAYYLKSMSRVRVLIALTGKAERSVAACLLEQRAKHSGLEVAVVLTARQWREYLQNISHGKAAECNPIIDAADRREVMERCAERFSPPELFRLFIERCDLLVFQEHHAGAQMVGLMRELLTDMAVPLPVQYELLHPGYASLHYPADRKQYRIYGGPYYDPYQEIRQSVAYLRRNNFVIRAEHLPMIFVRKWQSAPPGWYHYLTTPDDTDMIFRLRETPRHDHLSLKVFAYAYAVRHDMWAGGRETPSGVDAIRRFRQFRQLLEIIAARREAGERVESFDLMDFDEYDKMLRQNR
;
A
#
# COMPACT_ATOMS: atom_id res chain seq x y z
N MET A 1 -9.15 0.42 -13.85
CA MET A 1 -9.66 1.48 -12.94
C MET A 1 -8.50 1.90 -12.04
N GLU A 2 -8.24 3.19 -11.82
CA GLU A 2 -7.17 3.61 -10.90
C GLU A 2 -7.57 3.25 -9.46
N PRO A 3 -6.69 2.59 -8.66
CA PRO A 3 -7.03 2.21 -7.29
C PRO A 3 -7.18 3.44 -6.39
N ALA A 4 -8.11 3.40 -5.43
CA ALA A 4 -8.38 4.54 -4.55
C ALA A 4 -7.16 4.92 -3.70
N PHE A 5 -6.82 6.21 -3.60
CA PHE A 5 -5.73 6.68 -2.74
C PHE A 5 -6.12 6.49 -1.27
N THR A 6 -5.37 5.68 -0.52
CA THR A 6 -5.76 5.23 0.81
C THR A 6 -5.06 6.04 1.91
N LEU A 7 -5.85 6.80 2.68
CA LEU A 7 -5.46 7.55 3.86
C LEU A 7 -5.69 6.69 5.12
N GLY A 8 -4.63 6.34 5.83
CA GLY A 8 -4.75 5.63 7.11
C GLY A 8 -4.81 6.59 8.29
N ILE A 9 -5.78 6.40 9.18
CA ILE A 9 -5.88 7.14 10.44
C ILE A 9 -5.52 6.21 11.60
N LEU A 10 -4.44 6.53 12.32
CA LEU A 10 -3.98 5.78 13.48
C LEU A 10 -3.74 6.69 14.67
N TYR A 11 -4.31 6.33 15.82
CA TYR A 11 -4.20 7.09 17.07
C TYR A 11 -4.60 8.57 16.97
N GLY A 12 -5.16 9.00 15.83
CA GLY A 12 -5.39 10.40 15.52
C GLY A 12 -6.73 10.97 15.92
N CYS A 13 -7.57 10.15 16.55
CA CYS A 13 -8.90 10.53 16.92
C CYS A 13 -8.89 11.05 18.36
N GLY A 14 -8.76 12.36 18.54
CA GLY A 14 -9.18 13.02 19.77
C GLY A 14 -10.70 12.93 19.92
N CYS A 15 -11.21 13.01 21.15
CA CYS A 15 -12.66 13.13 21.38
C CYS A 15 -13.13 14.52 20.91
N GLY A 16 -13.77 14.62 19.75
CA GLY A 16 -14.49 15.85 19.39
C GLY A 16 -14.74 16.09 17.90
N PHE A 17 -15.68 17.00 17.67
CA PHE A 17 -16.10 17.46 16.34
C PHE A 17 -14.95 18.03 15.49
N ARG A 18 -13.99 18.72 16.12
CA ARG A 18 -12.83 19.32 15.42
C ARG A 18 -11.94 18.29 14.72
N THR A 19 -11.74 17.13 15.35
CA THR A 19 -10.92 16.06 14.75
C THR A 19 -11.63 15.41 13.57
N ALA A 20 -12.95 15.24 13.65
CA ALA A 20 -13.73 14.74 12.53
C ALA A 20 -13.71 15.73 11.34
N GLN A 21 -13.91 17.02 11.60
CA GLN A 21 -13.79 18.08 10.60
C GLN A 21 -12.41 18.13 9.94
N TYR A 22 -11.35 17.86 10.70
CA TYR A 22 -10.00 17.78 10.16
C TYR A 22 -9.91 16.69 9.07
N PHE A 23 -10.37 15.48 9.38
CA PHE A 23 -10.30 14.36 8.44
C PHE A 23 -11.24 14.53 7.24
N GLU A 24 -12.38 15.22 7.42
CA GLU A 24 -13.23 15.67 6.31
C GLU A 24 -12.46 16.60 5.37
N GLN A 25 -11.81 17.64 5.90
CA GLN A 25 -11.02 18.59 5.11
C GLN A 25 -9.83 17.91 4.42
N LEU A 26 -9.19 16.95 5.09
CA LEU A 26 -8.09 16.17 4.54
C LEU A 26 -8.56 15.31 3.36
N ALA A 27 -9.67 14.59 3.51
CA ALA A 27 -10.26 13.79 2.44
C ALA A 27 -10.65 14.68 1.24
N ALA A 28 -11.33 15.81 1.51
CA ALA A 28 -11.71 16.78 0.49
C ALA A 28 -10.49 17.38 -0.24
N TYR A 29 -9.38 17.62 0.47
CA TYR A 29 -8.13 18.08 -0.14
C TYR A 29 -7.60 17.08 -1.16
N TYR A 30 -7.48 15.79 -0.81
CA TYR A 30 -6.95 14.78 -1.72
C TYR A 30 -7.90 14.52 -2.90
N LEU A 31 -9.22 14.62 -2.69
CA LEU A 31 -10.23 14.51 -3.74
C LEU A 31 -10.16 15.61 -4.81
N LYS A 32 -9.49 16.75 -4.56
CA LYS A 32 -9.20 17.74 -5.61
C LYS A 32 -8.31 17.19 -6.72
N SER A 33 -7.57 16.12 -6.42
CA SER A 33 -6.48 15.63 -7.24
C SER A 33 -6.55 14.13 -7.55
N MET A 34 -7.26 13.36 -6.73
CA MET A 34 -7.51 11.94 -6.89
C MET A 34 -8.99 11.72 -7.20
N SER A 35 -9.30 10.82 -8.13
CA SER A 35 -10.68 10.47 -8.47
C SER A 35 -11.40 9.76 -7.32
N ARG A 36 -10.66 8.97 -6.53
CA ARG A 36 -11.15 8.21 -5.38
C ARG A 36 -10.16 8.29 -4.22
N VAL A 37 -10.68 8.57 -3.03
CA VAL A 37 -9.93 8.59 -1.76
C VAL A 37 -10.62 7.66 -0.78
N ARG A 38 -9.86 6.71 -0.24
CA ARG A 38 -10.33 5.76 0.77
C ARG A 38 -9.73 6.14 2.11
N VAL A 39 -10.55 6.30 3.14
CA VAL A 39 -10.08 6.48 4.51
C VAL A 39 -10.16 5.13 5.23
N LEU A 40 -9.00 4.62 5.64
CA LEU A 40 -8.87 3.41 6.44
C LEU A 40 -8.79 3.78 7.93
N ILE A 41 -9.71 3.27 8.74
CA ILE A 41 -9.78 3.56 10.18
C ILE A 41 -10.05 2.30 11.00
N ALA A 42 -9.28 2.10 12.06
CA ALA A 42 -9.50 0.99 12.99
C ALA A 42 -10.48 1.40 14.08
N LEU A 43 -11.52 0.60 14.32
CA LEU A 43 -12.53 0.91 15.34
C LEU A 43 -12.04 0.53 16.75
N THR A 44 -10.99 1.19 17.22
CA THR A 44 -10.34 0.93 18.53
C THR A 44 -11.13 1.50 19.70
N GLY A 45 -11.73 2.68 19.54
CA GLY A 45 -12.37 3.44 20.62
C GLY A 45 -13.55 4.30 20.19
N LYS A 46 -14.02 5.14 21.11
CA LYS A 46 -15.14 6.06 20.85
C LYS A 46 -14.77 7.13 19.84
N ALA A 47 -13.55 7.66 19.90
CA ALA A 47 -13.12 8.74 19.03
C ALA A 47 -13.02 8.28 17.56
N GLU A 48 -12.45 7.10 17.31
CA GLU A 48 -12.36 6.51 15.97
C GLU A 48 -13.75 6.23 15.39
N ARG A 49 -14.67 5.75 16.22
CA ARG A 49 -16.08 5.56 15.81
C ARG A 49 -16.76 6.88 15.47
N SER A 50 -16.54 7.94 16.26
CA SER A 50 -17.06 9.28 15.92
C SER A 50 -16.51 9.81 14.61
N VAL A 51 -15.20 9.63 14.34
CA VAL A 51 -14.58 10.07 13.08
C VAL A 51 -15.12 9.25 11.90
N ALA A 52 -15.22 7.92 12.05
CA ALA A 52 -15.79 7.05 11.01
C ALA A 52 -17.24 7.44 10.68
N ALA A 53 -18.08 7.63 11.69
CA ALA A 53 -19.47 8.06 11.51
C ALA A 53 -19.57 9.41 10.77
N CYS A 54 -18.75 10.39 11.15
CA CYS A 54 -18.73 11.69 10.48
C CYS A 54 -18.29 11.55 9.00
N LEU A 55 -17.24 10.77 8.71
CA LEU A 55 -16.80 10.55 7.33
C LEU A 55 -17.88 9.85 6.48
N LEU A 56 -18.63 8.92 7.07
CA LEU A 56 -19.75 8.24 6.42
C LEU A 56 -20.89 9.21 6.07
N GLU A 57 -21.22 10.15 6.96
CA GLU A 57 -22.20 11.22 6.69
C GLU A 57 -21.73 12.12 5.53
N GLN A 58 -20.43 12.40 5.45
CA GLN A 58 -19.85 13.24 4.41
C GLN A 58 -19.71 12.54 3.05
N ARG A 59 -19.78 11.20 3.01
CA ARG A 59 -19.75 10.42 1.77
C ARG A 59 -20.80 10.89 0.76
N ALA A 60 -21.99 11.29 1.24
CA ALA A 60 -23.05 11.80 0.38
C ALA A 60 -22.67 13.12 -0.34
N LYS A 61 -21.76 13.91 0.24
CA LYS A 61 -21.28 15.19 -0.35
C LYS A 61 -20.06 14.99 -1.24
N HIS A 62 -19.35 13.88 -1.10
CA HIS A 62 -18.09 13.59 -1.77
C HIS A 62 -18.15 12.23 -2.47
N SER A 63 -18.60 12.20 -3.73
CA SER A 63 -18.83 10.97 -4.50
C SER A 63 -17.60 10.08 -4.72
N GLY A 64 -16.38 10.61 -4.48
CA GLY A 64 -15.13 9.84 -4.54
C GLY A 64 -14.60 9.39 -3.18
N LEU A 65 -15.29 9.71 -2.08
CA LEU A 65 -14.90 9.31 -0.73
C LEU A 65 -15.38 7.89 -0.44
N GLU A 66 -14.48 7.06 0.06
CA GLU A 66 -14.75 5.72 0.59
C GLU A 66 -14.30 5.63 2.04
N VAL A 67 -15.06 4.92 2.86
CA VAL A 67 -14.70 4.61 4.24
C VAL A 67 -14.49 3.10 4.36
N ALA A 68 -13.29 2.73 4.78
CA ALA A 68 -12.89 1.35 5.07
C ALA A 68 -12.62 1.20 6.56
N VAL A 69 -13.23 0.19 7.19
CA VAL A 69 -13.06 -0.06 8.62
C VAL A 69 -12.19 -1.30 8.88
N VAL A 70 -11.30 -1.20 9.86
CA VAL A 70 -10.54 -2.34 10.37
C VAL A 70 -11.18 -2.84 11.67
N LEU A 71 -11.43 -4.14 11.74
CA LEU A 71 -12.18 -4.81 12.81
C LEU A 71 -11.36 -5.93 13.45
N THR A 72 -11.56 -6.13 14.75
CA THR A 72 -11.11 -7.35 15.44
C THR A 72 -12.01 -8.53 15.09
N ALA A 73 -11.52 -9.76 15.32
CA ALA A 73 -12.32 -10.97 15.09
C ALA A 73 -13.60 -10.98 15.96
N ARG A 74 -13.53 -10.44 17.18
CA ARG A 74 -14.70 -10.29 18.05
C ARG A 74 -15.71 -9.30 17.49
N GLN A 75 -15.29 -8.10 17.08
CA GLN A 75 -16.20 -7.10 16.48
C GLN A 75 -16.94 -7.68 15.28
N TRP A 76 -16.21 -8.41 14.42
CA TRP A 76 -16.81 -9.06 13.26
C TRP A 76 -17.81 -10.15 13.64
N ARG A 77 -17.50 -10.96 14.65
CA ARG A 77 -18.41 -12.01 15.14
C ARG A 77 -19.67 -11.42 15.80
N GLU A 78 -19.52 -10.38 16.62
CA GLU A 78 -20.65 -9.70 17.27
C GLU A 78 -21.59 -9.08 16.23
N TYR A 79 -21.03 -8.50 15.17
CA TYR A 79 -21.78 -8.00 14.03
C TYR A 79 -22.55 -9.11 13.30
N LEU A 80 -21.89 -10.22 12.95
CA LEU A 80 -22.54 -11.37 12.29
C LEU A 80 -23.63 -12.02 13.14
N GLN A 81 -23.52 -11.95 14.47
CA GLN A 81 -24.52 -12.45 15.42
C GLN A 81 -25.65 -11.44 15.69
N ASN A 82 -25.65 -10.28 15.03
CA ASN A 82 -26.62 -9.20 15.22
C ASN A 82 -26.71 -8.73 16.69
N ILE A 83 -25.58 -8.71 17.40
CA ILE A 83 -25.55 -8.23 18.79
C ILE A 83 -25.80 -6.72 18.80
N SER A 84 -26.86 -6.29 19.48
CA SER A 84 -27.37 -4.91 19.45
C SER A 84 -27.26 -4.18 20.80
N HIS A 85 -26.39 -4.64 21.69
CA HIS A 85 -26.16 -4.02 23.00
C HIS A 85 -24.69 -3.70 23.23
N GLY A 86 -24.41 -2.81 24.19
CA GLY A 86 -23.06 -2.40 24.54
C GLY A 86 -22.32 -1.75 23.37
N LYS A 87 -21.03 -2.06 23.22
CA LYS A 87 -20.19 -1.49 22.16
C LYS A 87 -20.65 -1.89 20.75
N ALA A 88 -21.24 -3.07 20.59
CA ALA A 88 -21.71 -3.56 19.30
C ALA A 88 -22.84 -2.68 18.72
N ALA A 89 -23.73 -2.16 19.58
CA ALA A 89 -24.79 -1.24 19.17
C ALA A 89 -24.25 0.04 18.48
N GLU A 90 -23.09 0.53 18.93
CA GLU A 90 -22.42 1.70 18.35
C GLU A 90 -21.56 1.35 17.13
N CYS A 91 -21.02 0.11 17.05
CA CYS A 91 -20.15 -0.32 15.96
C CYS A 91 -20.93 -0.78 14.73
N ASN A 92 -22.01 -1.54 14.89
CA ASN A 92 -22.71 -2.19 13.79
C ASN A 92 -23.20 -1.20 12.72
N PRO A 93 -23.78 -0.04 13.05
CA PRO A 93 -24.20 0.94 12.03
C PRO A 93 -23.03 1.45 11.19
N ILE A 94 -21.84 1.58 11.78
CA ILE A 94 -20.61 1.99 11.07
C ILE A 94 -20.16 0.86 10.14
N ILE A 95 -20.20 -0.39 10.61
CA ILE A 95 -19.84 -1.57 9.81
C ILE A 95 -20.79 -1.74 8.62
N ASP A 96 -22.10 -1.54 8.82
CA ASP A 96 -23.12 -1.61 7.77
C ASP A 96 -22.93 -0.53 6.70
N ALA A 97 -22.60 0.69 7.12
CA ALA A 97 -22.49 1.83 6.22
C ALA A 97 -21.14 1.89 5.48
N ALA A 98 -20.08 1.27 6.03
CA ALA A 98 -18.74 1.27 5.45
C ALA A 98 -18.70 0.63 4.07
N ASP A 99 -17.93 1.23 3.16
CA ASP A 99 -17.74 0.73 1.80
C ASP A 99 -16.90 -0.56 1.80
N ARG A 100 -16.00 -0.70 2.79
CA ARG A 100 -15.10 -1.84 2.93
C ARG A 100 -14.82 -2.20 4.38
N ARG A 101 -14.41 -3.44 4.58
CA ARG A 101 -14.01 -3.98 5.88
C ARG A 101 -12.78 -4.87 5.76
N GLU A 102 -11.87 -4.72 6.70
CA GLU A 102 -10.69 -5.56 6.89
C GLU A 102 -10.78 -6.19 8.29
N VAL A 103 -10.80 -7.52 8.36
CA VAL A 103 -10.94 -8.24 9.63
C VAL A 103 -9.59 -8.83 10.02
N MET A 104 -9.06 -8.43 11.15
CA MET A 104 -7.82 -8.99 11.70
C MET A 104 -8.15 -10.25 12.52
N GLU A 105 -8.19 -11.40 11.85
CA GLU A 105 -8.57 -12.70 12.45
C GLU A 105 -7.71 -13.08 13.67
N ARG A 106 -6.42 -12.71 13.67
CA ARG A 106 -5.47 -12.96 14.76
C ARG A 106 -5.70 -12.07 15.98
N CYS A 107 -6.36 -10.93 15.80
CA CYS A 107 -6.69 -10.00 16.88
C CYS A 107 -8.08 -10.35 17.42
N ALA A 108 -8.13 -11.23 18.42
CA ALA A 108 -9.39 -11.71 18.98
C ALA A 108 -10.22 -10.56 19.60
N GLU A 109 -9.69 -9.89 20.62
CA GLU A 109 -10.44 -8.85 21.37
C GLU A 109 -9.91 -7.43 21.17
N ARG A 110 -8.60 -7.28 21.03
CA ARG A 110 -7.92 -6.00 20.88
C ARG A 110 -6.90 -6.09 19.77
N PHE A 111 -6.67 -4.97 19.10
CA PHE A 111 -5.61 -4.87 18.11
C PHE A 111 -4.24 -4.97 18.80
N SER A 112 -3.38 -5.82 18.23
CA SER A 112 -1.95 -5.79 18.51
C SER A 112 -1.34 -4.60 17.76
N PRO A 113 -0.74 -3.58 18.41
CA PRO A 113 -0.20 -2.42 17.72
C PRO A 113 0.78 -2.77 16.58
N PRO A 114 1.72 -3.74 16.75
CA PRO A 114 2.59 -4.15 15.65
C PRO A 114 1.83 -4.71 14.44
N GLU A 115 0.81 -5.54 14.65
CA GLU A 115 0.04 -6.12 13.55
C GLU A 115 -0.83 -5.06 12.87
N LEU A 116 -1.42 -4.16 13.66
CA LEU A 116 -2.24 -3.06 13.14
C LEU A 116 -1.39 -2.11 12.30
N PHE A 117 -0.20 -1.76 12.79
CA PHE A 117 0.73 -0.89 12.06
C PHE A 117 1.18 -1.53 10.76
N ARG A 118 1.52 -2.82 10.76
CA ARG A 118 1.85 -3.55 9.52
C ARG A 118 0.70 -3.50 8.52
N LEU A 119 -0.53 -3.79 8.95
CA LEU A 119 -1.69 -3.71 8.06
C LEU A 119 -1.83 -2.30 7.45
N PHE A 120 -1.75 -1.26 8.25
CA PHE A 120 -1.83 0.11 7.76
C PHE A 120 -0.68 0.47 6.82
N ILE A 121 0.54 -0.01 7.11
CA ILE A 121 1.70 0.18 6.25
C ILE A 121 1.51 -0.49 4.89
N GLU A 122 0.91 -1.68 4.89
CA GLU A 122 0.67 -2.47 3.68
C GLU A 122 -0.49 -1.92 2.84
N ARG A 123 -1.48 -1.26 3.47
CA ARG A 123 -2.73 -0.84 2.82
C ARG A 123 -2.78 0.63 2.45
N CYS A 124 -2.05 1.50 3.15
CA CYS A 124 -2.18 2.95 2.97
C CYS A 124 -1.13 3.52 2.01
N ASP A 125 -1.47 4.67 1.43
CA ASP A 125 -0.57 5.51 0.64
C ASP A 125 -0.04 6.70 1.46
N LEU A 126 -0.72 7.05 2.56
CA LEU A 126 -0.32 8.05 3.56
C LEU A 126 -0.93 7.66 4.91
N LEU A 127 -0.16 7.82 5.99
CA LEU A 127 -0.66 7.69 7.36
C LEU A 127 -0.74 9.06 8.04
N VAL A 128 -1.83 9.30 8.75
CA VAL A 128 -1.93 10.32 9.79
C VAL A 128 -1.87 9.60 11.13
N PHE A 129 -0.77 9.83 11.85
CA PHE A 129 -0.44 9.15 13.10
C PHE A 129 -0.27 10.18 14.21
N GLN A 130 -1.21 10.37 15.12
CA GLN A 130 -1.05 11.43 16.13
C GLN A 130 -0.12 11.01 17.26
N GLU A 131 1.09 11.58 17.26
CA GLU A 131 2.12 11.28 18.24
C GLU A 131 1.71 11.63 19.68
N HIS A 132 1.00 12.75 19.86
CA HIS A 132 0.55 13.21 21.18
C HIS A 132 -0.40 12.22 21.86
N HIS A 133 -1.25 11.54 21.08
CA HIS A 133 -2.18 10.54 21.60
C HIS A 133 -1.58 9.14 21.69
N ALA A 134 -0.71 8.80 20.74
CA ALA A 134 -0.06 7.48 20.71
C ALA A 134 1.01 7.34 21.81
N GLY A 135 1.69 8.44 22.15
CA GLY A 135 2.83 8.45 23.07
C GLY A 135 4.13 7.96 22.43
N ALA A 136 5.26 8.31 23.06
CA ALA A 136 6.60 8.07 22.52
C ALA A 136 6.89 6.60 22.18
N GLN A 137 6.36 5.65 22.96
CA GLN A 137 6.57 4.22 22.71
C GLN A 137 5.93 3.76 21.39
N MET A 138 4.69 4.18 21.10
CA MET A 138 4.00 3.80 19.87
C MET A 138 4.60 4.51 18.65
N VAL A 139 5.06 5.75 18.81
CA VAL A 139 5.83 6.46 17.77
C VAL A 139 7.12 5.73 17.45
N GLY A 140 7.87 5.30 18.47
CA GLY A 140 9.08 4.51 18.30
C GLY A 140 8.83 3.22 17.54
N LEU A 141 7.80 2.46 17.94
CA LEU A 141 7.38 1.23 17.26
C LEU A 141 7.01 1.46 15.80
N MET A 142 6.25 2.52 15.48
CA MET A 142 5.89 2.85 14.10
C MET A 142 7.14 3.16 13.26
N ARG A 143 8.09 3.94 13.79
CA ARG A 143 9.34 4.27 13.10
C ARG A 143 10.23 3.04 12.88
N GLU A 144 10.32 2.18 13.89
CA GLU A 144 11.05 0.92 13.80
C GLU A 144 10.44 0.03 12.71
N LEU A 145 9.12 -0.17 12.71
CA LEU A 145 8.45 -0.99 11.69
C LEU A 145 8.62 -0.45 10.26
N LEU A 146 8.50 0.87 10.06
CA LEU A 146 8.73 1.48 8.74
C LEU A 146 10.16 1.24 8.24
N THR A 147 11.13 1.35 9.15
CA THR A 147 12.54 1.11 8.87
C THR A 147 12.79 -0.36 8.57
N ASP A 148 12.26 -1.25 9.42
CA ASP A 148 12.43 -2.69 9.33
C ASP A 148 11.79 -3.30 8.10
N MET A 149 10.62 -2.80 7.72
CA MET A 149 9.94 -3.25 6.51
C MET A 149 10.51 -2.59 5.25
N ALA A 150 11.39 -1.58 5.38
CA ALA A 150 11.92 -0.79 4.27
C ALA A 150 10.80 -0.20 3.37
N VAL A 151 9.67 0.19 3.98
CA VAL A 151 8.53 0.74 3.24
C VAL A 151 8.59 2.26 3.28
N PRO A 152 8.61 2.92 2.12
CA PRO A 152 8.73 4.37 2.03
C PRO A 152 7.36 5.04 2.21
N LEU A 153 6.65 4.70 3.28
CA LEU A 153 5.32 5.20 3.55
C LEU A 153 5.38 6.57 4.21
N PRO A 154 4.76 7.60 3.62
CA PRO A 154 4.70 8.90 4.25
C PRO A 154 3.81 8.86 5.51
N VAL A 155 4.28 9.45 6.61
CA VAL A 155 3.57 9.54 7.90
C VAL A 155 3.54 10.96 8.45
N GLN A 156 2.35 11.52 8.61
CA GLN A 156 2.12 12.80 9.26
C GLN A 156 1.90 12.59 10.77
N TYR A 157 2.85 13.05 11.59
CA TYR A 157 2.83 12.81 13.04
C TYR A 157 1.92 13.76 13.84
N GLU A 158 1.50 14.88 13.24
CA GLU A 158 0.72 15.95 13.89
C GLU A 158 -0.54 16.29 13.07
N LEU A 159 -1.59 16.86 13.67
CA LEU A 159 -2.75 17.38 12.94
C LEU A 159 -2.38 18.76 12.35
N LEU A 160 -1.80 18.78 11.16
CA LEU A 160 -1.39 19.98 10.44
C LEU A 160 -2.35 20.28 9.29
N HIS A 161 -2.34 21.52 8.76
CA HIS A 161 -3.19 21.91 7.63
C HIS A 161 -3.19 20.85 6.50
N PRO A 162 -4.36 20.50 5.93
CA PRO A 162 -4.43 19.52 4.83
C PRO A 162 -3.44 19.84 3.70
N GLY A 163 -2.60 18.85 3.37
CA GLY A 163 -1.53 18.99 2.37
C GLY A 163 -0.18 19.47 2.93
N TYR A 164 -0.08 19.66 4.24
CA TYR A 164 1.18 19.93 4.94
C TYR A 164 1.53 18.73 5.82
N ALA A 165 2.30 17.79 5.28
CA ALA A 165 2.96 16.79 6.10
C ALA A 165 4.46 17.10 6.16
N SER A 166 5.01 17.13 7.37
CA SER A 166 6.45 17.30 7.61
C SER A 166 7.16 16.02 7.20
N LEU A 167 7.41 15.87 5.90
CA LEU A 167 7.94 14.64 5.32
C LEU A 167 9.25 14.88 4.59
N HIS A 168 10.27 14.18 5.05
CA HIS A 168 11.50 13.98 4.29
C HIS A 168 11.17 12.97 3.18
N TYR A 169 11.68 13.22 1.98
CA TYR A 169 11.42 12.44 0.78
C TYR A 169 11.43 10.92 1.07
N PRO A 170 10.37 10.16 0.72
CA PRO A 170 9.29 10.48 -0.23
C PRO A 170 8.28 11.52 0.30
N ALA A 171 8.03 12.55 -0.51
CA ALA A 171 7.12 13.65 -0.15
C ALA A 171 5.65 13.25 -0.40
N ASP A 172 4.77 13.72 0.46
CA ASP A 172 3.30 13.56 0.56
C ASP A 172 2.43 13.92 -0.66
N ARG A 173 2.98 14.17 -1.86
CA ARG A 173 2.23 14.89 -2.91
C ARG A 173 1.96 14.05 -4.14
N LYS A 174 0.80 14.26 -4.77
CA LYS A 174 0.57 13.89 -6.19
C LYS A 174 1.76 14.27 -7.11
N GLN A 175 2.54 15.29 -6.73
CA GLN A 175 3.71 15.80 -7.44
C GLN A 175 4.90 14.81 -7.53
N TYR A 176 5.06 13.82 -6.63
CA TYR A 176 6.04 12.74 -6.88
C TYR A 176 5.53 11.73 -7.90
N ARG A 177 4.20 11.59 -8.06
CA ARG A 177 3.59 10.72 -9.09
C ARG A 177 3.66 11.35 -10.47
N ILE A 178 3.92 12.66 -10.55
CA ILE A 178 4.08 13.38 -11.82
C ILE A 178 5.54 13.29 -12.20
N TYR A 179 5.83 12.46 -13.20
CA TYR A 179 7.13 12.46 -13.84
C TYR A 179 7.52 13.89 -14.26
N GLY A 180 8.72 14.33 -13.89
CA GLY A 180 9.21 15.70 -14.15
C GLY A 180 8.77 16.74 -13.12
N GLY A 181 8.00 16.35 -12.10
CA GLY A 181 7.75 17.18 -10.94
C GLY A 181 9.03 17.41 -10.13
N PRO A 182 9.15 18.55 -9.43
CA PRO A 182 10.36 18.90 -8.67
C PRO A 182 10.68 17.93 -7.51
N TYR A 183 9.76 17.00 -7.20
CA TYR A 183 9.86 16.04 -6.11
C TYR A 183 9.96 14.58 -6.58
N TYR A 184 9.97 14.30 -7.89
CA TYR A 184 10.16 12.95 -8.42
C TYR A 184 11.65 12.68 -8.62
N ASP A 185 12.22 11.76 -7.82
CA ASP A 185 13.58 11.25 -8.02
C ASP A 185 13.53 9.76 -8.42
N PRO A 186 13.72 9.45 -9.71
CA PRO A 186 13.67 8.07 -10.19
C PRO A 186 14.74 7.18 -9.57
N TYR A 187 15.88 7.74 -9.14
CA TYR A 187 16.92 6.94 -8.48
C TYR A 187 16.49 6.51 -7.09
N GLN A 188 15.75 7.34 -6.36
CA GLN A 188 15.24 6.95 -5.05
C GLN A 188 14.12 5.92 -5.15
N GLU A 189 13.25 6.01 -6.15
CA GLU A 189 12.22 5.01 -6.44
C GLU A 189 12.81 3.61 -6.63
N ILE A 190 13.89 3.52 -7.41
CA ILE A 190 14.64 2.27 -7.61
C ILE A 190 15.32 1.85 -6.30
N ARG A 191 16.02 2.77 -5.61
CA ARG A 191 16.72 2.45 -4.34
C ARG A 191 15.78 1.89 -3.29
N GLN A 192 14.58 2.46 -3.14
CA GLN A 192 13.57 1.98 -2.20
C GLN A 192 13.06 0.60 -2.57
N SER A 193 12.77 0.37 -3.86
CA SER A 193 12.33 -0.93 -4.35
C SER A 193 13.39 -2.00 -4.11
N VAL A 194 14.66 -1.69 -4.40
CA VAL A 194 15.81 -2.58 -4.14
C VAL A 194 16.00 -2.84 -2.64
N ALA A 195 15.91 -1.80 -1.80
CA ALA A 195 16.00 -1.94 -0.35
C ALA A 195 14.91 -2.86 0.19
N TYR A 196 13.66 -2.69 -0.28
CA TYR A 196 12.55 -3.55 0.08
C TYR A 196 12.77 -5.01 -0.34
N LEU A 197 13.21 -5.25 -1.59
CA LEU A 197 13.54 -6.60 -2.06
C LEU A 197 14.61 -7.27 -1.19
N ARG A 198 15.72 -6.56 -0.93
CA ARG A 198 16.83 -7.08 -0.12
C ARG A 198 16.41 -7.36 1.32
N ARG A 199 15.65 -6.46 1.94
CA ARG A 199 15.19 -6.61 3.32
C ARG A 199 14.29 -7.83 3.51
N ASN A 200 13.56 -8.21 2.47
CA ASN A 200 12.71 -9.39 2.44
C ASN A 200 13.41 -10.62 1.82
N ASN A 201 14.74 -10.60 1.65
CA ASN A 201 15.51 -11.70 1.04
C ASN A 201 14.94 -12.17 -0.30
N PHE A 202 14.36 -11.26 -1.09
CA PHE A 202 13.70 -11.57 -2.37
C PHE A 202 12.54 -12.58 -2.25
N VAL A 203 11.89 -12.66 -1.09
CA VAL A 203 10.65 -13.42 -0.87
C VAL A 203 9.54 -12.44 -0.54
N ILE A 204 8.67 -12.16 -1.52
CA ILE A 204 7.62 -11.14 -1.40
C ILE A 204 6.25 -11.81 -1.42
N ARG A 205 5.66 -11.96 -0.24
CA ARG A 205 4.30 -12.47 -0.08
C ARG A 205 3.27 -11.49 -0.67
N ALA A 206 2.55 -11.92 -1.70
CA ALA A 206 1.63 -11.08 -2.49
C ALA A 206 0.56 -10.36 -1.63
N GLU A 207 0.05 -11.03 -0.61
CA GLU A 207 -0.93 -10.51 0.34
C GLU A 207 -0.38 -9.37 1.21
N HIS A 208 0.94 -9.33 1.41
CA HIS A 208 1.67 -8.37 2.24
C HIS A 208 2.43 -7.30 1.44
N LEU A 209 2.47 -7.37 0.10
CA LEU A 209 3.14 -6.36 -0.72
C LEU A 209 2.55 -4.96 -0.46
N PRO A 210 3.28 -3.95 0.03
CA PRO A 210 2.68 -2.64 0.31
C PRO A 210 2.05 -1.97 -0.92
N MET A 211 0.91 -1.30 -0.75
CA MET A 211 0.18 -0.62 -1.83
C MET A 211 1.04 0.38 -2.61
N ILE A 212 1.96 1.06 -1.92
CA ILE A 212 2.92 1.96 -2.57
C ILE A 212 3.76 1.24 -3.64
N PHE A 213 4.20 0.01 -3.39
CA PHE A 213 4.96 -0.79 -4.36
C PHE A 213 4.05 -1.40 -5.42
N VAL A 214 2.84 -1.84 -5.07
CA VAL A 214 1.86 -2.30 -6.08
C VAL A 214 1.65 -1.22 -7.15
N ARG A 215 1.45 0.03 -6.75
CA ARG A 215 1.26 1.15 -7.68
C ARG A 215 2.52 1.46 -8.48
N LYS A 216 3.65 1.56 -7.79
CA LYS A 216 4.94 1.92 -8.39
C LYS A 216 5.42 0.86 -9.39
N TRP A 217 5.23 -0.41 -9.09
CA TRP A 217 5.69 -1.50 -9.95
C TRP A 217 4.70 -1.85 -11.07
N GLN A 218 3.49 -1.30 -11.05
CA GLN A 218 2.52 -1.42 -12.15
C GLN A 218 2.70 -0.38 -13.25
N SER A 219 3.53 0.65 -13.02
CA SER A 219 3.77 1.67 -14.05
C SER A 219 4.35 1.02 -15.31
N ALA A 220 3.77 1.38 -16.46
CA ALA A 220 4.02 0.68 -17.72
C ALA A 220 5.16 1.35 -18.51
N PRO A 221 6.08 0.56 -19.06
CA PRO A 221 6.76 0.92 -20.29
C PRO A 221 6.04 0.24 -21.48
N PRO A 222 5.60 0.97 -22.50
CA PRO A 222 5.15 0.36 -23.76
C PRO A 222 6.36 -0.10 -24.59
N GLY A 223 6.53 -1.42 -24.77
CA GLY A 223 7.24 -1.95 -25.96
C GLY A 223 8.74 -2.24 -25.90
N TRP A 224 9.41 -2.21 -24.75
CA TRP A 224 10.89 -2.33 -24.66
C TRP A 224 11.37 -3.65 -24.03
N TYR A 225 10.94 -4.77 -24.59
CA TYR A 225 11.29 -6.12 -24.10
C TYR A 225 12.68 -6.60 -24.55
N HIS A 226 13.34 -5.91 -25.48
CA HIS A 226 14.64 -6.31 -26.02
C HIS A 226 15.80 -6.11 -25.05
N TYR A 227 15.63 -5.43 -23.91
CA TYR A 227 16.70 -5.30 -22.91
C TYR A 227 16.82 -6.50 -21.97
N LEU A 228 15.96 -7.51 -22.09
CA LEU A 228 16.06 -8.74 -21.29
C LEU A 228 16.79 -9.85 -22.05
N THR A 229 17.54 -9.54 -23.12
CA THR A 229 18.06 -10.57 -24.04
C THR A 229 19.39 -11.18 -23.64
N THR A 230 20.24 -10.43 -22.93
CA THR A 230 21.59 -10.86 -22.52
C THR A 230 21.96 -10.34 -21.12
N PRO A 231 22.91 -10.97 -20.41
CA PRO A 231 23.36 -10.51 -19.08
C PRO A 231 23.93 -9.10 -19.06
N ASP A 232 24.66 -8.71 -20.12
CA ASP A 232 25.21 -7.36 -20.32
C ASP A 232 24.11 -6.29 -20.42
N ASP A 233 22.89 -6.68 -20.79
CA ASP A 233 21.74 -5.77 -20.88
C ASP A 233 21.23 -5.33 -19.51
N THR A 234 21.57 -6.03 -18.41
CA THR A 234 21.09 -5.69 -17.06
C THR A 234 21.61 -4.32 -16.62
N ASP A 235 22.88 -4.02 -16.88
CA ASP A 235 23.49 -2.71 -16.62
C ASP A 235 22.87 -1.62 -17.53
N MET A 236 22.50 -1.98 -18.76
CA MET A 236 21.79 -1.08 -19.66
C MET A 236 20.38 -0.74 -19.16
N ILE A 237 19.65 -1.71 -18.58
CA ILE A 237 18.32 -1.51 -17.98
C ILE A 237 18.39 -0.44 -16.89
N PHE A 238 19.38 -0.48 -16.00
CA PHE A 238 19.51 0.52 -14.93
C PHE A 238 19.90 1.91 -15.44
N ARG A 239 20.53 2.01 -16.62
CA ARG A 239 20.86 3.28 -17.29
C ARG A 239 19.68 3.88 -18.07
N LEU A 240 18.60 3.14 -18.27
CA LEU A 240 17.40 3.66 -18.94
C LEU A 240 16.88 4.88 -18.17
N ARG A 241 16.72 6.00 -18.88
CA ARG A 241 16.14 7.20 -18.28
C ARG A 241 14.64 7.01 -18.17
N GLU A 242 14.10 7.31 -17.00
CA GLU A 242 12.66 7.48 -16.85
C GLU A 242 12.22 8.66 -17.73
N THR A 243 11.06 8.56 -18.39
CA THR A 243 10.42 9.63 -19.19
C THR A 243 8.92 9.70 -18.88
N PRO A 244 8.19 10.79 -19.17
CA PRO A 244 6.75 10.87 -18.86
C PRO A 244 5.92 9.84 -19.64
N ARG A 245 6.49 9.27 -20.71
CA ARG A 245 5.89 8.24 -21.56
C ARG A 245 6.42 6.83 -21.28
N HIS A 246 7.51 6.71 -20.53
CA HIS A 246 8.19 5.44 -20.28
C HIS A 246 8.70 5.41 -18.83
N ASP A 247 7.95 4.72 -17.98
CA ASP A 247 8.40 4.35 -16.64
C ASP A 247 8.94 2.93 -16.67
N HIS A 248 10.23 2.79 -16.41
CA HIS A 248 11.01 1.55 -16.42
C HIS A 248 11.19 1.00 -15.00
N LEU A 249 10.60 1.59 -13.97
CA LEU A 249 10.75 1.13 -12.59
C LEU A 249 10.36 -0.34 -12.47
N SER A 250 9.21 -0.74 -13.01
CA SER A 250 8.75 -2.14 -13.04
C SER A 250 9.78 -3.07 -13.67
N LEU A 251 10.35 -2.66 -14.81
CA LEU A 251 11.37 -3.43 -15.54
C LEU A 251 12.67 -3.54 -14.74
N LYS A 252 13.14 -2.45 -14.14
CA LYS A 252 14.36 -2.40 -13.32
C LYS A 252 14.23 -3.24 -12.07
N VAL A 253 13.08 -3.19 -11.40
CA VAL A 253 12.79 -4.00 -10.21
C VAL A 253 12.75 -5.48 -10.56
N PHE A 254 12.04 -5.85 -11.64
CA PHE A 254 12.01 -7.22 -12.14
C PHE A 254 13.42 -7.70 -12.51
N ALA A 255 14.14 -6.94 -13.34
CA ALA A 255 15.49 -7.30 -13.79
C ALA A 255 16.46 -7.47 -12.61
N TYR A 256 16.36 -6.60 -11.59
CA TYR A 256 17.16 -6.75 -10.38
C TYR A 256 16.90 -8.07 -9.66
N ALA A 257 15.63 -8.39 -9.38
CA ALA A 257 15.25 -9.60 -8.66
C ALA A 257 15.56 -10.87 -9.47
N TYR A 258 15.32 -10.83 -10.78
CA TYR A 258 15.59 -11.92 -11.70
C TYR A 258 17.10 -12.21 -11.80
N ALA A 259 17.93 -11.17 -11.92
CA ALA A 259 19.38 -11.31 -11.96
C ALA A 259 19.95 -11.91 -10.66
N VAL A 260 19.42 -11.52 -9.49
CA VAL A 260 19.78 -12.12 -8.19
C VAL A 260 19.39 -13.60 -8.16
N ARG A 261 18.16 -13.95 -8.54
CA ARG A 261 17.64 -15.32 -8.43
C ARG A 261 18.39 -16.32 -9.31
N HIS A 262 18.89 -15.87 -10.44
CA HIS A 262 19.61 -16.69 -11.41
C HIS A 262 21.13 -16.53 -11.34
N ASP A 263 21.65 -15.85 -10.31
CA ASP A 263 23.08 -15.60 -10.13
C ASP A 263 23.76 -15.02 -11.40
N MET A 264 23.08 -14.13 -12.12
CA MET A 264 23.54 -13.63 -13.44
C MET A 264 24.85 -12.83 -13.36
N TRP A 265 25.26 -12.38 -12.17
CA TRP A 265 26.53 -11.70 -11.93
C TRP A 265 27.66 -12.66 -11.49
N ALA A 266 27.36 -13.94 -11.24
CA ALA A 266 28.36 -14.96 -10.96
C ALA A 266 28.84 -15.57 -12.28
N GLY A 267 30.11 -15.34 -12.63
CA GLY A 267 30.69 -15.89 -13.86
C GLY A 267 30.59 -17.41 -13.93
N GLY A 268 30.26 -17.94 -15.12
CA GLY A 268 30.32 -19.37 -15.42
C GLY A 268 29.02 -20.17 -15.25
N ARG A 269 27.86 -19.53 -15.02
CA ARG A 269 26.55 -20.20 -15.07
C ARG A 269 25.80 -19.92 -16.37
N GLU A 270 25.01 -20.89 -16.81
CA GLU A 270 24.05 -20.68 -17.91
C GLU A 270 23.05 -19.61 -17.49
N THR A 271 22.96 -18.56 -18.31
CA THR A 271 22.03 -17.46 -18.08
C THR A 271 20.69 -17.79 -18.74
N PRO A 272 19.56 -17.45 -18.11
CA PRO A 272 18.26 -17.72 -18.70
C PRO A 272 18.12 -17.09 -20.09
N SER A 273 17.42 -17.79 -20.99
CA SER A 273 17.11 -17.23 -22.31
C SER A 273 16.33 -15.93 -22.19
N GLY A 274 16.66 -14.93 -23.00
CA GLY A 274 15.90 -13.69 -23.04
C GLY A 274 14.42 -13.85 -23.36
N VAL A 275 14.05 -14.89 -24.11
CA VAL A 275 12.64 -15.22 -24.37
C VAL A 275 11.92 -15.60 -23.08
N ASP A 276 12.60 -16.34 -22.20
CA ASP A 276 12.05 -16.71 -20.89
C ASP A 276 11.94 -15.47 -19.99
N ALA A 277 12.99 -14.65 -19.89
CA ALA A 277 12.96 -13.42 -19.09
C ALA A 277 11.82 -12.47 -19.51
N ILE A 278 11.60 -12.29 -20.82
CA ILE A 278 10.47 -11.50 -21.35
C ILE A 278 9.13 -12.13 -20.95
N ARG A 279 8.99 -13.45 -21.04
CA ARG A 279 7.78 -14.17 -20.62
C ARG A 279 7.52 -13.96 -19.13
N ARG A 280 8.54 -14.16 -18.29
CA ARG A 280 8.46 -13.99 -16.82
C ARG A 280 8.13 -12.55 -16.45
N PHE A 281 8.68 -11.54 -17.13
CA PHE A 281 8.33 -10.14 -16.88
C PHE A 281 6.85 -9.85 -17.17
N ARG A 282 6.29 -10.38 -18.26
CA ARG A 282 4.86 -10.24 -18.57
C ARG A 282 3.99 -10.88 -17.48
N GLN A 283 4.39 -12.05 -17.00
CA GLN A 283 3.69 -12.76 -15.93
C GLN A 283 3.78 -12.01 -14.59
N PHE A 284 4.95 -11.48 -14.23
CA PHE A 284 5.14 -10.60 -13.07
C PHE A 284 4.18 -9.41 -13.09
N ARG A 285 4.07 -8.74 -14.25
CA ARG A 285 3.13 -7.63 -14.43
C ARG A 285 1.67 -8.08 -14.28
N GLN A 286 1.31 -9.21 -14.88
CA GLN A 286 -0.05 -9.75 -14.76
C GLN A 286 -0.38 -10.10 -13.30
N LEU A 287 0.55 -10.67 -12.54
CA LEU A 287 0.38 -10.95 -11.12
C LEU A 287 0.21 -9.66 -10.31
N LEU A 288 0.99 -8.61 -10.60
CA LEU A 288 0.78 -7.30 -9.98
C LEU A 288 -0.62 -6.75 -10.27
N GLU A 289 -1.09 -6.83 -11.51
CA GLU A 289 -2.43 -6.39 -11.91
C GLU A 289 -3.53 -7.15 -11.15
N ILE A 290 -3.38 -8.48 -10.99
CA ILE A 290 -4.28 -9.32 -10.19
C ILE A 290 -4.27 -8.88 -8.72
N ILE A 291 -3.09 -8.63 -8.13
CA ILE A 291 -2.97 -8.18 -6.74
C ILE A 291 -3.72 -6.84 -6.55
N ALA A 292 -3.52 -5.87 -7.43
CA ALA A 292 -4.27 -4.60 -7.33
C ALA A 292 -5.76 -4.79 -7.56
N ALA A 293 -6.17 -5.59 -8.53
CA ALA A 293 -7.58 -5.82 -8.84
C ALA A 293 -8.30 -6.44 -7.64
N ARG A 294 -7.73 -7.49 -7.02
CA ARG A 294 -8.31 -8.13 -5.83
C ARG A 294 -8.38 -7.18 -4.64
N ARG A 295 -7.32 -6.41 -4.37
CA ARG A 295 -7.34 -5.39 -3.30
C ARG A 295 -8.37 -4.31 -3.55
N GLU A 296 -8.49 -3.88 -4.80
CA GLU A 296 -9.50 -2.93 -5.22
C GLU A 296 -10.91 -3.53 -5.25
N ALA A 297 -11.08 -4.85 -5.31
CA ALA A 297 -12.36 -5.53 -5.08
C ALA A 297 -12.65 -5.76 -3.58
N GLY A 298 -11.64 -5.62 -2.72
CA GLY A 298 -11.76 -5.95 -1.28
C GLY A 298 -11.68 -7.46 -1.04
N GLU A 299 -11.17 -8.19 -2.03
CA GLU A 299 -11.00 -9.63 -2.01
C GLU A 299 -9.65 -10.00 -1.40
N ARG A 300 -9.59 -11.19 -0.82
CA ARG A 300 -8.35 -11.73 -0.27
C ARG A 300 -7.39 -12.06 -1.42
N VAL A 301 -6.19 -11.47 -1.33
CA VAL A 301 -5.06 -11.86 -2.17
C VAL A 301 -4.52 -13.19 -1.65
N GLU A 302 -4.34 -14.16 -2.55
CA GLU A 302 -3.74 -15.45 -2.23
C GLU A 302 -2.29 -15.31 -1.79
N SER A 303 -1.87 -16.19 -0.89
CA SER A 303 -0.49 -16.21 -0.41
C SER A 303 0.41 -16.95 -1.40
N PHE A 304 1.21 -16.18 -2.15
CA PHE A 304 2.26 -16.69 -3.02
C PHE A 304 3.47 -15.74 -3.00
N ASP A 305 4.64 -16.26 -3.34
CA ASP A 305 5.84 -15.45 -3.49
C ASP A 305 5.88 -14.81 -4.89
N LEU A 306 5.79 -13.50 -4.94
CA LEU A 306 5.82 -12.72 -6.18
C LEU A 306 7.18 -12.83 -6.90
N MET A 307 8.25 -13.21 -6.21
CA MET A 307 9.59 -13.37 -6.78
C MET A 307 9.92 -14.83 -7.14
N ASP A 308 8.97 -15.74 -6.99
CA ASP A 308 9.12 -17.14 -7.41
C ASP A 308 8.73 -17.30 -8.88
N PHE A 309 9.67 -16.90 -9.76
CA PHE A 309 9.48 -16.88 -11.22
C PHE A 309 9.11 -18.24 -11.81
N ASP A 310 9.52 -19.33 -11.17
CA ASP A 310 9.30 -20.71 -11.65
C ASP A 310 7.82 -21.13 -11.51
N GLU A 311 7.14 -20.65 -10.46
CA GLU A 311 5.75 -21.00 -10.15
C GLU A 311 4.71 -20.08 -10.84
N TYR A 312 5.13 -19.08 -11.60
CA TYR A 312 4.24 -18.10 -12.24
C TYR A 312 3.13 -18.73 -13.09
N ASP A 313 3.45 -19.78 -13.85
CA ASP A 313 2.46 -20.47 -14.69
C ASP A 313 1.33 -21.10 -13.87
N LYS A 314 1.66 -21.64 -12.69
CA LYS A 314 0.69 -22.21 -11.75
C LYS A 314 -0.10 -21.12 -11.05
N MET A 315 0.58 -20.08 -10.56
CA MET A 315 -0.07 -18.94 -9.89
C MET A 315 -1.13 -18.28 -10.79
N LEU A 316 -0.80 -18.06 -12.07
CA LEU A 316 -1.71 -17.46 -13.05
C LEU A 316 -2.87 -18.37 -13.46
N ARG A 317 -2.73 -19.70 -13.37
CA ARG A 317 -3.85 -20.63 -13.56
C ARG A 317 -4.81 -20.62 -12.38
N GLN A 318 -4.30 -20.45 -11.16
CA GLN A 318 -5.10 -20.41 -9.93
C GLN A 318 -5.83 -19.08 -9.76
N ASN A 319 -5.27 -17.99 -10.28
CA ASN A 319 -5.80 -16.63 -10.13
C ASN A 319 -6.57 -16.11 -11.36
N ARG A 320 -6.99 -17.01 -12.26
CA ARG A 320 -7.71 -16.67 -13.50
C ARG A 320 -9.22 -16.62 -13.35
#